data_AF-A0A6B2UVI5-F1
#
_entry.id   AF-A0A6B2UVI5-F1
#
_cell.length_a   1.000
_cell.length_b   1.000
_cell.length_c   1.000
_cell.angle_alpha   90.00
_cell.angle_beta   90.00
_cell.angle_gamma   90.00
#
_symmetry.space_group_name_H-M   'P 1'
#
loop_
_entity.id
_entity.type
_entity.pdbx_description
1 polymer ?
#
loop_
_entity_poly.entity_id
_entity_poly.type
_entity_poly.pdbx_seq_one_letter_code
_entity_poly.pdbx_strand_id
1 'polypeptide(L)'
;MDVVGQVVTIGAVVIGALTTHLTNHMLERQRVRHVLLTRWDERKLETYAVYIDAVRTCVYSAVALYEARTGLAQSPHPDDRLAENLTDAEGARSRAFERVMLLAREDVIEAAHAVNTATKAVDWRARGTTDGPLTEWRDLNREAFRAINAFHEAARADLGVLGAFQGADHSARALILPESRRDGQTPAVGE
;
A
#
# COMPACT_ATOMS: atom_id res chain seq x y z
N MET A 1 6.00 -37.29 64.08
CA MET A 1 6.09 -36.52 62.83
C MET A 1 5.94 -35.06 63.18
N ASP A 2 6.91 -34.23 62.78
CA ASP A 2 6.94 -32.82 63.13
C ASP A 2 5.93 -32.05 62.26
N VAL A 3 4.87 -31.55 62.88
CA VAL A 3 3.78 -30.79 62.25
C VAL A 3 4.33 -29.54 61.56
N VAL A 4 5.40 -28.94 62.10
CA VAL A 4 6.05 -27.77 61.52
C VAL A 4 6.66 -28.11 60.15
N GLY A 5 7.38 -29.24 60.05
CA GLY A 5 7.96 -29.70 58.79
C GLY A 5 6.92 -29.99 57.70
N GLN A 6 5.75 -30.54 58.07
CA GLN A 6 4.67 -30.81 57.12
C GLN A 6 4.04 -29.51 56.59
N VAL A 7 3.79 -28.53 57.46
CA VAL A 7 3.24 -27.22 57.06
C VAL A 7 4.20 -26.48 56.13
N VAL A 8 5.50 -26.49 56.43
CA VAL A 8 6.54 -25.90 55.57
C VAL A 8 6.56 -26.56 54.19
N THR A 9 6.45 -27.88 54.13
CA THR A 9 6.46 -28.64 52.87
C THR A 9 5.24 -28.32 52.00
N ILE A 10 4.04 -28.31 52.61
CA ILE A 10 2.80 -27.94 51.91
C ILE A 10 2.88 -26.49 51.41
N GLY A 11 3.38 -25.57 52.25
CA GLY A 11 3.58 -24.17 51.87
C GLY A 11 4.49 -24.01 50.65
N ALA A 12 5.62 -24.73 50.61
CA ALA A 12 6.54 -24.70 49.47
C ALA A 12 5.91 -25.22 48.17
N VAL A 13 5.13 -26.31 48.23
CA VAL A 13 4.45 -26.87 47.05
C VAL A 13 3.37 -25.93 46.53
N VAL A 14 2.57 -25.32 47.41
CA VAL A 14 1.54 -24.35 47.04
C VAL A 14 2.17 -23.14 46.36
N ILE A 15 3.26 -22.60 46.91
CA ILE A 15 3.99 -21.49 46.31
C ILE A 15 4.55 -21.88 44.93
N GLY A 16 5.15 -23.07 44.81
CA GLY A 16 5.65 -23.59 43.54
C GLY A 16 4.56 -23.74 42.48
N ALA A 17 3.40 -24.27 42.86
CA ALA A 17 2.25 -24.43 41.98
C ALA A 17 1.66 -23.09 41.53
N LEU A 18 1.49 -22.14 42.45
CA LEU A 18 1.03 -20.78 42.13
C LEU A 18 1.99 -20.05 41.19
N THR A 19 3.29 -20.13 41.47
CA THR A 19 4.33 -19.51 40.62
C THR A 19 4.32 -20.11 39.22
N THR A 20 4.20 -21.44 39.12
CA THR A 20 4.11 -22.15 37.83
C THR A 20 2.87 -21.75 37.06
N HIS A 21 1.71 -21.71 37.71
CA HIS A 21 0.45 -21.33 37.08
C HIS A 21 0.48 -19.87 36.57
N LEU A 22 0.99 -18.94 37.38
CA LEU A 22 1.10 -17.53 37.00
C LEU A 22 2.06 -17.34 35.82
N THR A 23 3.19 -18.04 35.85
CA THR A 23 4.21 -18.01 34.79
C THR A 23 3.64 -18.56 33.48
N ASN A 24 2.96 -19.71 33.51
CA ASN A 24 2.29 -20.27 32.32
C ASN A 24 1.24 -19.33 31.75
N HIS A 25 0.44 -18.69 32.60
CA HIS A 25 -0.59 -17.74 32.15
C HIS A 25 0.01 -16.50 31.49
N MET A 26 1.12 -15.99 32.02
CA MET A 26 1.85 -14.86 31.42
C MET A 26 2.47 -15.23 30.07
N LEU A 27 3.11 -16.41 29.97
CA LEU A 27 3.70 -16.91 28.73
C LEU A 27 2.64 -17.13 27.65
N GLU A 28 1.49 -17.70 28.02
CA GLU A 28 0.39 -17.92 27.06
C GLU A 28 -0.19 -16.60 26.57
N ARG A 29 -0.39 -15.61 27.46
CA ARG A 29 -0.80 -14.26 27.05
C ARG A 29 0.21 -13.58 26.12
N GLN A 30 1.50 -13.70 26.40
CA GLN A 30 2.56 -13.15 25.55
C GLN A 30 2.58 -13.84 24.18
N ARG A 31 2.45 -15.17 24.14
CA ARG A 31 2.35 -15.96 22.90
C ARG A 31 1.14 -15.56 22.07
N VAL A 32 -0.05 -15.51 22.66
CA VAL A 32 -1.29 -15.10 21.98
C VAL A 32 -1.15 -13.68 21.43
N ARG A 33 -0.61 -12.74 22.22
CA ARG A 33 -0.37 -11.37 21.76
C ARG A 33 0.60 -11.32 20.58
N HIS A 34 1.69 -12.08 20.61
CA HIS A 34 2.66 -12.13 19.52
C HIS A 34 2.05 -12.71 18.24
N VAL A 35 1.33 -13.83 18.34
CA VAL A 35 0.62 -14.45 17.20
C VAL A 35 -0.43 -13.51 16.61
N LEU A 36 -1.17 -12.77 17.45
CA LEU A 36 -2.13 -11.78 16.98
C LEU A 36 -1.45 -10.62 16.25
N LEU A 37 -0.34 -10.09 16.79
CA LEU A 37 0.42 -9.01 16.15
C LEU A 37 0.91 -9.42 14.76
N THR A 38 1.52 -10.60 14.62
CA THR A 38 1.98 -11.11 13.32
C THR A 38 0.84 -11.26 12.32
N ARG A 39 -0.32 -11.77 12.76
CA ARG A 39 -1.50 -11.93 11.89
C ARG A 39 -2.08 -10.59 11.44
N TRP A 40 -2.01 -9.57 12.30
CA TRP A 40 -2.44 -8.22 11.94
C TRP A 40 -1.50 -7.60 10.91
N ASP A 41 -0.19 -7.78 11.06
CA ASP A 41 0.79 -7.28 10.10
C ASP A 41 0.65 -7.94 8.72
N GLU A 42 0.44 -9.27 8.67
CA GLU A 42 0.15 -9.99 7.42
C GLU A 42 -1.12 -9.45 6.75
N ARG A 43 -2.19 -9.21 7.52
CA ARG A 43 -3.45 -8.65 6.99
C ARG A 43 -3.30 -7.23 6.51
N LYS A 44 -2.50 -6.41 7.18
CA LYS A 44 -2.18 -5.04 6.75
C LYS A 44 -1.42 -5.06 5.44
N LEU A 45 -0.36 -5.87 5.33
CA LEU A 45 0.43 -6.00 4.11
C LEU A 45 -0.44 -6.40 2.92
N GLU A 46 -1.27 -7.44 3.09
CA GLU A 46 -2.20 -7.89 2.05
C GLU A 46 -3.19 -6.77 1.66
N THR A 47 -3.73 -6.06 2.64
CA THR A 47 -4.66 -4.95 2.40
C THR A 47 -4.00 -3.82 1.60
N TYR A 48 -2.76 -3.45 1.94
CA TYR A 48 -2.01 -2.42 1.24
C TYR A 48 -1.63 -2.85 -0.17
N ALA A 49 -1.25 -4.11 -0.36
CA ALA A 49 -0.92 -4.67 -1.67
C ALA A 49 -2.14 -4.67 -2.60
N VAL A 50 -3.29 -5.17 -2.13
CA VAL A 50 -4.55 -5.19 -2.90
C VAL A 50 -5.00 -3.77 -3.26
N TYR A 51 -4.86 -2.80 -2.36
CA TYR A 51 -5.19 -1.41 -2.64
C TYR A 51 -4.30 -0.82 -3.74
N ILE A 52 -2.98 -0.99 -3.66
CA ILE A 52 -2.06 -0.48 -4.67
C ILE A 52 -2.22 -1.16 -6.03
N ASP A 53 -2.52 -2.46 -6.06
CA ASP A 53 -2.84 -3.15 -7.31
C ASP A 53 -4.10 -2.60 -7.99
N ALA A 54 -5.16 -2.36 -7.21
CA ALA A 54 -6.38 -1.74 -7.70
C ALA A 54 -6.16 -0.29 -8.18
N VAL A 55 -5.35 0.49 -7.46
CA VAL A 55 -4.93 1.85 -7.86
C VAL A 55 -4.19 1.82 -9.19
N ARG A 56 -3.21 0.92 -9.32
CA ARG A 56 -2.42 0.76 -10.54
C ARG A 56 -3.30 0.38 -11.73
N THR A 57 -4.24 -0.54 -11.53
CA THR A 57 -5.22 -0.93 -12.55
C THR A 57 -6.08 0.26 -12.98
N CYS A 58 -6.52 1.12 -12.05
CA CYS A 58 -7.22 2.36 -12.40
C CYS A 58 -6.37 3.27 -13.28
N VAL A 59 -5.10 3.50 -12.91
CA VAL A 59 -4.19 4.36 -13.66
C VAL A 59 -3.96 3.80 -15.07
N TYR A 60 -3.72 2.49 -15.21
CA TYR A 60 -3.55 1.87 -16.52
C TYR A 60 -4.80 1.96 -17.39
N SER A 61 -5.99 1.69 -16.85
CA SER A 61 -7.25 1.84 -17.58
C SER A 61 -7.48 3.30 -18.00
N ALA A 62 -7.15 4.26 -17.14
CA ALA A 62 -7.28 5.68 -17.45
C ALA A 62 -6.32 6.12 -18.56
N VAL A 63 -5.07 5.65 -18.53
CA VAL A 63 -4.09 5.92 -19.59
C VAL A 63 -4.57 5.33 -20.92
N ALA A 64 -5.01 4.07 -20.94
CA ALA A 64 -5.50 3.42 -22.15
C ALA A 64 -6.69 4.18 -22.77
N LEU A 65 -7.66 4.58 -21.93
CA LEU A 65 -8.80 5.38 -22.37
C LEU A 65 -8.35 6.74 -22.93
N TYR A 66 -7.47 7.45 -22.22
CA TYR A 66 -6.96 8.74 -22.66
C TYR A 66 -6.25 8.64 -24.01
N GLU A 67 -5.35 7.66 -24.18
CA GLU A 67 -4.58 7.48 -25.40
C GLU A 67 -5.46 7.13 -26.61
N ALA A 68 -6.48 6.28 -26.41
CA ALA A 68 -7.46 5.96 -27.44
C ALA A 68 -8.27 7.20 -27.86
N ARG A 69 -8.87 7.90 -26.89
CA ARG A 69 -9.69 9.10 -27.12
C ARG A 69 -8.94 10.24 -27.80
N THR A 70 -7.66 10.40 -27.47
CA THR A 70 -6.82 11.50 -28.00
C THR A 70 -6.07 11.10 -29.27
N GLY A 71 -6.18 9.85 -29.72
CA GLY A 71 -5.48 9.33 -30.89
C GLY A 71 -3.96 9.19 -30.69
N LEU A 72 -3.47 9.21 -29.45
CA LEU A 72 -2.05 9.01 -29.13
C LEU A 72 -1.60 7.56 -29.37
N ALA A 73 -2.49 6.60 -29.20
CA ALA A 73 -2.26 5.20 -29.51
C ALA A 73 -3.50 4.58 -30.18
N GLN A 74 -3.28 3.62 -31.07
CA GLN A 74 -4.35 2.81 -31.64
C GLN A 74 -4.80 1.79 -30.59
N SER A 75 -6.08 1.82 -30.22
CA SER A 75 -6.68 0.82 -29.34
C SER A 75 -7.44 -0.23 -30.17
N PRO A 76 -7.27 -1.53 -29.90
CA PRO A 76 -8.10 -2.58 -30.48
C PRO A 76 -9.51 -2.61 -29.89
N HIS A 77 -9.76 -1.86 -28.82
CA HIS A 77 -11.04 -1.79 -28.13
C HIS A 77 -11.70 -0.41 -28.32
N PRO A 78 -13.03 -0.37 -28.49
CA PRO A 78 -13.76 0.89 -28.57
C PRO A 78 -13.73 1.64 -27.23
N ASP A 79 -13.89 2.97 -27.31
CA ASP A 79 -13.77 3.88 -26.15
C ASP A 79 -14.76 3.57 -25.03
N ASP A 80 -15.98 3.12 -25.38
CA ASP A 80 -17.02 2.71 -24.42
C ASP A 80 -16.53 1.54 -23.54
N ARG A 81 -15.96 0.51 -24.15
CA ARG A 81 -15.37 -0.63 -23.45
C ARG A 81 -14.20 -0.23 -22.56
N LEU A 82 -13.36 0.70 -23.01
CA LEU A 82 -12.26 1.22 -22.19
C LEU A 82 -12.78 2.02 -20.98
N ALA A 83 -13.85 2.79 -21.16
CA ALA A 83 -14.51 3.52 -20.08
C ALA A 83 -15.19 2.59 -19.06
N GLU A 84 -15.79 1.48 -19.52
CA GLU A 84 -16.31 0.42 -18.66
C GLU A 84 -15.18 -0.23 -17.83
N ASN A 85 -14.07 -0.62 -18.47
CA ASN A 85 -12.91 -1.17 -17.76
C ASN A 85 -12.36 -0.23 -16.68
N LEU A 86 -12.35 1.08 -16.94
CA LEU A 86 -11.95 2.08 -15.94
C LEU A 86 -12.94 2.14 -14.77
N THR A 87 -14.24 2.03 -15.07
CA THR A 87 -15.30 2.04 -14.05
C THR A 87 -15.22 0.81 -13.14
N ASP A 88 -14.97 -0.37 -13.70
CA ASP A 88 -14.75 -1.60 -12.92
C ASP A 88 -13.51 -1.50 -12.03
N ALA A 89 -12.42 -0.96 -12.57
CA ALA A 89 -11.18 -0.72 -11.82
C ALA A 89 -11.42 0.24 -10.63
N GLU A 90 -12.16 1.34 -10.86
CA GLU A 90 -12.53 2.27 -9.78
C GLU A 90 -13.36 1.60 -8.70
N GLY A 91 -14.31 0.73 -9.07
CA GLY A 91 -15.09 -0.06 -8.12
C GLY A 91 -14.20 -0.97 -7.28
N ALA A 92 -13.20 -1.63 -7.88
CA ALA A 92 -12.23 -2.45 -7.17
C ALA A 92 -11.37 -1.61 -6.21
N ARG A 93 -10.88 -0.45 -6.64
CA ARG A 93 -10.10 0.48 -5.80
C ARG A 93 -10.92 0.96 -4.61
N SER A 94 -12.17 1.34 -4.80
CA SER A 94 -13.05 1.79 -3.71
C SER A 94 -13.24 0.70 -2.66
N ARG A 95 -13.53 -0.55 -3.07
CA ARG A 95 -13.64 -1.68 -2.12
C ARG A 95 -12.33 -1.98 -1.39
N ALA A 96 -11.18 -1.83 -2.05
CA ALA A 96 -9.89 -2.02 -1.42
C ALA A 96 -9.57 -0.88 -0.44
N PHE A 97 -9.96 0.35 -0.77
CA PHE A 97 -9.78 1.52 0.09
C PHE A 97 -10.56 1.39 1.41
N GLU A 98 -11.80 0.88 1.39
CA GLU A 98 -12.56 0.61 2.61
C GLU A 98 -11.82 -0.34 3.57
N ARG A 99 -11.04 -1.31 3.03
CA ARG A 99 -10.23 -2.20 3.87
C ARG A 99 -9.04 -1.47 4.50
N VAL A 100 -8.43 -0.53 3.77
CA VAL A 100 -7.39 0.35 4.31
C VAL A 100 -7.95 1.16 5.49
N MET A 101 -9.13 1.76 5.32
CA MET A 101 -9.81 2.53 6.39
C MET A 101 -10.05 1.73 7.67
N LEU A 102 -10.24 0.40 7.57
CA LEU A 102 -10.50 -0.46 8.72
C LEU A 102 -9.25 -0.91 9.48
N LEU A 103 -8.11 -1.00 8.80
CA LEU A 103 -6.92 -1.71 9.31
C LEU A 103 -5.70 -0.80 9.48
N ALA A 104 -5.65 0.31 8.76
CA ALA A 104 -4.48 1.14 8.68
C ALA A 104 -4.42 2.18 9.79
N ARG A 105 -3.22 2.69 10.03
CA ARG A 105 -3.00 3.88 10.86
C ARG A 105 -3.40 5.15 10.09
N GLU A 106 -3.69 6.21 10.83
CA GLU A 106 -4.10 7.52 10.31
C GLU A 106 -3.18 8.06 9.20
N ASP A 107 -1.86 7.94 9.33
CA ASP A 107 -0.88 8.38 8.32
C ASP A 107 -1.02 7.64 6.98
N VAL A 108 -1.25 6.32 7.02
CA VAL A 108 -1.53 5.50 5.83
C VAL A 108 -2.87 5.87 5.21
N ILE A 109 -3.89 6.16 6.05
CA ILE A 109 -5.21 6.59 5.60
C ILE A 109 -5.12 7.92 4.84
N GLU A 110 -4.43 8.91 5.41
CA GLU A 110 -4.20 10.21 4.78
C GLU A 110 -3.43 10.07 3.45
N ALA A 111 -2.39 9.25 3.42
CA ALA A 111 -1.66 8.97 2.19
C ALA A 111 -2.54 8.27 1.13
N ALA A 112 -3.42 7.36 1.53
CA ALA A 112 -4.36 6.71 0.62
C ALA A 112 -5.44 7.69 0.10
N HIS A 113 -5.90 8.63 0.92
CA HIS A 113 -6.75 9.73 0.46
C HIS A 113 -6.04 10.58 -0.60
N ALA A 114 -4.76 10.92 -0.40
CA ALA A 114 -3.97 11.64 -1.39
C ALA A 114 -3.86 10.87 -2.72
N VAL A 115 -3.64 9.56 -2.67
CA VAL A 115 -3.65 8.67 -3.84
C VAL A 115 -5.01 8.71 -4.56
N ASN A 116 -6.11 8.58 -3.81
CA ASN A 116 -7.45 8.62 -4.40
C ASN A 116 -7.73 9.96 -5.08
N THR A 117 -7.38 11.08 -4.44
CA THR A 117 -7.53 12.43 -5.02
C THR A 117 -6.71 12.59 -6.29
N ALA A 118 -5.42 12.24 -6.26
CA ALA A 118 -4.53 12.39 -7.42
C ALA A 118 -4.97 11.49 -8.59
N THR A 119 -5.38 10.25 -8.32
CA THR A 119 -5.84 9.33 -9.36
C THR A 119 -7.23 9.69 -9.89
N LYS A 120 -8.08 10.37 -9.10
CA LYS A 120 -9.37 10.89 -9.59
C LYS A 120 -9.19 12.02 -10.60
N ALA A 121 -8.17 12.87 -10.42
CA ALA A 121 -7.85 13.89 -11.40
C ALA A 121 -7.38 13.27 -12.74
N VAL A 122 -6.61 12.18 -12.70
CA VAL A 122 -6.24 11.40 -13.89
C VAL A 122 -7.47 10.81 -14.58
N ASP A 123 -8.39 10.21 -13.81
CA ASP A 123 -9.65 9.68 -14.32
C ASP A 123 -10.51 10.75 -15.03
N TRP A 124 -10.71 11.91 -14.39
CA TRP A 124 -11.46 13.01 -15.01
C TRP A 124 -10.86 13.49 -16.34
N ARG A 125 -9.52 13.55 -16.44
CA ARG A 125 -8.85 13.90 -17.70
C ARG A 125 -9.00 12.78 -18.75
N ALA A 126 -8.91 11.51 -18.35
CA ALA A 126 -9.10 10.37 -19.25
C ALA A 126 -10.51 10.30 -19.84
N ARG A 127 -11.54 10.54 -19.02
CA ARG A 127 -12.95 10.60 -19.44
C ARG A 127 -13.31 11.86 -20.23
N GLY A 128 -12.41 12.85 -20.26
CA GLY A 128 -12.67 14.17 -20.84
C GLY A 128 -13.66 15.03 -20.06
N THR A 129 -13.81 14.76 -18.75
CA THR A 129 -14.54 15.64 -17.84
C THR A 129 -13.78 16.96 -17.62
N THR A 130 -12.46 16.92 -17.74
CA THR A 130 -11.58 18.09 -17.76
C THR A 130 -10.70 18.05 -19.00
N ASP A 131 -10.42 19.20 -19.60
CA ASP A 131 -9.51 19.33 -20.74
C ASP A 131 -8.14 19.89 -20.32
N GLY A 132 -7.18 19.86 -21.24
CA GLY A 132 -5.89 20.53 -21.12
C GLY A 132 -4.79 19.87 -21.95
N PRO A 133 -3.63 20.54 -22.11
CA PRO A 133 -2.52 20.04 -22.90
C PRO A 133 -1.92 18.74 -22.35
N LEU A 134 -1.17 18.04 -23.23
CA LEU A 134 -0.47 16.80 -22.90
C LEU A 134 0.55 16.96 -21.77
N THR A 135 1.12 18.16 -21.59
CA THR A 135 2.03 18.47 -20.49
C THR A 135 1.34 18.33 -19.14
N GLU A 136 0.14 18.92 -18.99
CA GLU A 136 -0.66 18.80 -17.76
C GLU A 136 -1.12 17.37 -17.52
N TRP A 137 -1.47 16.61 -18.57
CA TRP A 137 -1.76 15.18 -18.43
C TRP A 137 -0.59 14.40 -17.81
N ARG A 138 0.64 14.70 -18.27
CA ARG A 138 1.86 14.09 -17.70
C ARG A 138 2.07 14.53 -16.26
N ASP A 139 1.75 15.77 -15.91
CA ASP A 139 1.87 16.29 -14.55
C ASP A 139 0.88 15.60 -13.59
N LEU A 140 -0.37 15.40 -14.00
CA LEU A 140 -1.37 14.63 -13.24
C LEU A 140 -0.88 13.21 -12.94
N ASN A 141 -0.30 12.53 -13.94
CA ASN A 141 0.26 11.20 -13.75
C ASN A 141 1.47 11.21 -12.80
N ARG A 142 2.37 12.20 -12.91
CA ARG A 142 3.51 12.34 -11.98
C ARG A 142 3.03 12.55 -10.55
N GLU A 143 1.98 13.33 -10.36
CA GLU A 143 1.39 13.56 -9.04
C GLU A 143 0.78 12.28 -8.47
N ALA A 144 0.05 11.51 -9.27
CA ALA A 144 -0.45 10.19 -8.86
C ALA A 144 0.69 9.25 -8.43
N PHE A 145 1.81 9.21 -9.17
CA PHE A 145 2.98 8.42 -8.78
C PHE A 145 3.65 8.92 -7.48
N ARG A 146 3.72 10.23 -7.26
CA ARG A 146 4.24 10.80 -6.00
C ARG A 146 3.36 10.40 -4.82
N ALA A 147 2.04 10.52 -4.95
CA ALA A 147 1.10 10.09 -3.92
C ALA A 147 1.22 8.58 -3.63
N ILE A 148 1.35 7.75 -4.66
CA ILE A 148 1.57 6.30 -4.50
C ILE A 148 2.88 6.02 -3.74
N ASN A 149 3.96 6.73 -4.05
CA ASN A 149 5.22 6.57 -3.31
C ASN A 149 5.10 7.00 -1.85
N ALA A 150 4.38 8.09 -1.56
CA ALA A 150 4.10 8.52 -0.20
C ALA A 150 3.27 7.48 0.56
N PHE A 151 2.27 6.86 -0.09
CA PHE A 151 1.53 5.75 0.49
C PHE A 151 2.42 4.56 0.82
N HIS A 152 3.35 4.17 -0.07
CA HIS A 152 4.29 3.09 0.22
C HIS A 152 5.17 3.39 1.44
N GLU A 153 5.65 4.63 1.59
CA GLU A 153 6.46 5.01 2.74
C GLU A 153 5.65 4.96 4.04
N ALA A 154 4.42 5.50 4.04
CA ALA A 154 3.51 5.39 5.19
C ALA A 154 3.20 3.93 5.53
N ALA A 155 2.90 3.10 4.52
CA ALA A 155 2.62 1.68 4.71
C ALA A 155 3.82 0.92 5.28
N ARG A 156 5.05 1.23 4.82
CA ARG A 156 6.29 0.67 5.36
C ARG A 156 6.49 1.04 6.82
N ALA A 157 6.28 2.31 7.16
CA ALA A 157 6.37 2.81 8.53
C ALA A 157 5.34 2.12 9.44
N ASP A 158 4.10 1.95 8.98
CA ASP A 158 3.05 1.28 9.76
C ASP A 158 3.31 -0.22 9.96
N LEU A 159 4.00 -0.88 9.02
CA LEU A 159 4.48 -2.27 9.13
C LEU A 159 5.79 -2.40 9.91
N GLY A 160 6.38 -1.30 10.40
CA GLY A 160 7.65 -1.31 11.13
C GLY A 160 8.87 -1.63 10.26
N VAL A 161 8.76 -1.49 8.93
CA VAL A 161 9.87 -1.71 8.00
C VAL A 161 10.81 -0.51 8.05
N LEU A 162 12.04 -0.72 8.52
CA LEU A 162 13.06 0.33 8.64
C LEU A 162 13.69 0.66 7.28
N GLY A 163 14.09 1.93 7.10
CA GLY A 163 14.80 2.46 5.93
C GLY A 163 13.90 3.20 4.94
N ALA A 164 14.39 4.32 4.40
CA ALA A 164 13.65 5.13 3.43
C ALA A 164 13.61 4.48 2.05
N PHE A 165 12.44 4.48 1.41
CA PHE A 165 12.30 4.01 0.02
C PHE A 165 12.87 5.05 -0.96
N GLN A 166 14.07 4.81 -1.51
CA GLN A 166 14.65 5.63 -2.59
C GLN A 166 14.04 5.24 -3.95
N GLY A 167 12.78 5.62 -4.15
CA GLY A 167 12.00 5.28 -5.36
C GLY A 167 12.51 5.89 -6.67
N ALA A 168 13.36 6.93 -6.60
CA ALA A 168 13.99 7.52 -7.78
C ALA A 168 15.03 6.58 -8.42
N ASP A 169 15.78 5.83 -7.60
CA ASP A 169 16.84 4.93 -8.05
C ASP A 169 16.34 3.53 -8.43
N HIS A 170 15.18 3.12 -7.89
CA HIS A 170 14.59 1.78 -8.11
C HIS A 170 13.24 1.83 -8.83
N SER A 171 13.05 2.77 -9.75
CA SER A 171 11.86 2.73 -10.60
C SER A 171 11.91 1.46 -11.47
N ALA A 172 10.86 0.64 -11.47
CA ALA A 172 10.71 -0.46 -12.42
C ALA A 172 10.86 0.02 -13.88
N ARG A 173 10.63 1.31 -14.14
CA ARG A 173 10.91 1.99 -15.41
C ARG A 173 12.38 1.91 -15.82
N ALA A 174 13.33 1.91 -14.88
CA ALA A 174 14.75 1.71 -15.18
C ALA A 174 15.02 0.27 -15.63
N LEU A 175 14.42 -0.74 -15.00
CA LEU A 175 14.57 -2.16 -15.38
C LEU A 175 13.90 -2.52 -16.72
N ILE A 176 12.86 -1.78 -17.11
CA ILE A 176 12.08 -2.05 -18.33
C ILE A 176 12.69 -1.35 -19.56
N LEU A 177 13.49 -0.30 -19.39
CA LEU A 177 14.11 0.43 -20.50
C LEU A 177 15.59 0.06 -20.69
N PRO A 178 16.01 -0.31 -21.91
CA PRO A 178 17.43 -0.47 -22.25
C PRO A 178 18.21 0.81 -21.94
N GLU A 179 19.45 0.66 -21.46
CA GLU A 179 20.30 1.76 -20.99
C GLU A 179 20.49 2.86 -22.05
N SER A 180 20.50 2.49 -23.33
CA SER A 180 20.63 3.42 -24.47
C SER A 180 19.51 4.46 -24.60
N ARG A 181 18.36 4.27 -23.95
CA ARG A 181 17.26 5.27 -23.91
C ARG A 181 17.32 6.14 -22.64
N ARG A 182 18.18 5.81 -21.68
CA ARG A 182 18.37 6.60 -20.44
C ARG A 182 19.18 7.88 -20.72
N ASP A 183 20.17 7.79 -21.60
CA ASP A 183 21.11 8.90 -21.89
C ASP A 183 20.53 9.96 -22.86
N GLY A 184 19.42 9.67 -23.53
CA GLY A 184 18.77 10.59 -24.48
C GLY A 184 18.00 11.76 -23.84
N GLN A 185 17.96 11.85 -22.50
CA GLN A 185 17.28 12.91 -21.76
C GLN A 185 18.26 13.70 -20.89
N THR A 186 19.40 14.09 -21.45
CA THR A 186 20.16 15.24 -20.95
C THR A 186 19.96 16.37 -21.96
N PRO A 187 19.20 17.44 -21.66
CA PRO A 187 19.38 18.65 -22.43
C PRO A 187 20.78 19.17 -22.11
N ALA A 188 21.64 19.19 -23.11
CA ALA A 188 22.87 19.95 -23.07
C ALA A 188 22.51 21.41 -22.74
N VAL A 189 22.74 21.81 -21.50
CA VAL A 189 22.90 23.22 -21.15
C VAL A 189 24.34 23.54 -21.49
N GLY A 190 24.53 24.36 -22.52
CA GLY A 190 25.85 24.77 -22.98
C GLY A 190 26.58 25.64 -21.96
N GLU A 191 27.90 25.46 -21.89
CA GLU A 191 28.92 26.35 -22.46
C GLU A 191 30.17 25.52 -22.80
#